data_AF-A0A5K0YYA5-F1
#
_entry.id   AF-A0A5K0YYA5-F1
#
_cell.length_a   1.000
_cell.length_b   1.000
_cell.length_c   1.000
_cell.angle_alpha   90.00
_cell.angle_beta   90.00
_cell.angle_gamma   90.00
#
_symmetry.space_group_name_H-M   'P 1'
#
loop_
_entity.id
_entity.type
_entity.pdbx_description
1 polymer ?
#
loop_
_entity_poly.entity_id
_entity_poly.type
_entity_poly.pdbx_seq_one_letter_code
_entity_poly.pdbx_strand_id
1 'polypeptide(L)'
;MKNKTEGGSCSNRADNGGLFLLAEEAERQGCSKQTGKEVEAERERASLFPFLKSTRHRSKVLGWPEAVVRCHAMLPLVKSVCVKKLTATDTRSHHNRLLFRREDVHDLVFEELKEPERRMVCEEGGKGLLVPTLDEAGRPWALVLIYWSSNGSYVLKKDWSKLADSNGFHAHIDIEIFSFRQRTSGRLCFVIIRRSPATGHA
;
A
#
# COMPACT_ATOMS: atom_id res chain seq x y z
N MET A 1 -59.03 36.34 -46.01
CA MET A 1 -59.63 34.99 -46.08
C MET A 1 -59.62 34.43 -44.65
N LYS A 2 -60.72 34.49 -43.88
CA LYS A 2 -61.71 33.40 -43.68
C LYS A 2 -60.99 32.06 -43.39
N ASN A 3 -60.99 31.45 -42.19
CA ASN A 3 -62.06 31.11 -41.22
C ASN A 3 -61.41 30.77 -39.83
N LYS A 4 -61.99 31.15 -38.66
CA LYS A 4 -62.94 30.41 -37.78
C LYS A 4 -62.42 28.99 -37.39
N THR A 5 -62.35 28.54 -36.12
CA THR A 5 -63.40 28.45 -35.08
C THR A 5 -62.80 28.01 -33.72
N GLU A 6 -63.33 28.55 -32.60
CA GLU A 6 -63.63 28.04 -31.22
C GLU A 6 -62.78 26.90 -30.58
N GLY A 7 -62.54 26.78 -29.27
CA GLY A 7 -63.07 27.41 -28.05
C GLY A 7 -62.64 26.60 -26.80
N GLY A 8 -62.89 27.13 -25.59
CA GLY A 8 -62.87 26.42 -24.28
C GLY A 8 -61.52 26.35 -23.56
N SER A 9 -61.20 27.16 -22.54
CA SER A 9 -61.70 27.26 -21.15
C SER A 9 -61.12 26.22 -20.17
N CYS A 10 -60.35 26.76 -19.21
CA CYS A 10 -60.09 26.38 -17.81
C CYS A 10 -60.24 24.91 -17.34
N SER A 11 -59.20 24.35 -16.73
CA SER A 11 -59.05 24.26 -15.26
C SER A 11 -57.95 23.26 -14.85
N ASN A 12 -57.39 23.51 -13.68
CA ASN A 12 -56.35 22.76 -13.00
C ASN A 12 -56.70 21.29 -12.77
N ARG A 13 -55.74 20.39 -13.02
CA ARG A 13 -55.53 19.20 -12.21
C ARG A 13 -54.05 18.87 -12.15
N ALA A 14 -53.56 18.79 -10.92
CA ALA A 14 -52.25 18.30 -10.59
C ALA A 14 -52.13 16.83 -11.01
N ASP A 15 -51.03 16.50 -11.69
CA ASP A 15 -50.47 15.15 -11.69
C ASP A 15 -49.01 15.26 -11.26
N ASN A 16 -48.82 15.07 -9.95
CA ASN A 16 -47.53 14.68 -9.38
C ASN A 16 -47.33 13.20 -9.69
N GLY A 17 -46.45 12.88 -10.64
CA GLY A 17 -46.13 11.48 -10.92
C GLY A 17 -45.14 11.35 -12.06
N GLY A 18 -43.85 11.58 -11.78
CA GLY A 18 -42.83 11.36 -12.82
C GLY A 18 -41.46 11.93 -12.51
N LEU A 19 -41.00 11.88 -11.27
CA LEU A 19 -39.60 12.24 -10.97
C LEU A 19 -39.11 11.53 -9.69
N PHE A 20 -39.29 10.21 -9.63
CA PHE A 20 -38.72 9.39 -8.57
C PHE A 20 -38.52 7.95 -9.07
N LEU A 21 -37.61 7.77 -10.04
CA LEU A 21 -37.09 6.45 -10.43
C LEU A 21 -35.80 6.59 -11.27
N LEU A 22 -34.87 7.44 -10.82
CA LEU A 22 -33.48 7.47 -11.30
C LEU A 22 -32.50 7.64 -10.14
N ALA A 23 -32.75 6.93 -9.03
CA ALA A 23 -31.83 6.89 -7.89
C ALA A 23 -31.72 5.51 -7.22
N GLU A 24 -32.20 4.43 -7.84
CA GLU A 24 -32.12 3.08 -7.27
C GLU A 24 -31.37 2.04 -8.13
N GLU A 25 -30.76 2.45 -9.25
CA GLU A 25 -29.97 1.56 -10.12
C GLU A 25 -28.48 1.91 -10.24
N ALA A 26 -27.98 2.87 -9.46
CA ALA A 26 -26.56 3.23 -9.43
C ALA A 26 -25.75 2.59 -8.28
N GLU A 27 -26.36 1.78 -7.40
CA GLU A 27 -25.65 1.05 -6.33
C GLU A 27 -25.35 -0.42 -6.65
N ARG A 28 -25.38 -0.82 -7.93
CA ARG A 28 -25.11 -2.22 -8.33
C ARG A 28 -23.91 -2.46 -9.24
N GLN A 29 -22.96 -1.53 -9.34
CA GLN A 29 -21.67 -1.81 -9.96
C GLN A 29 -20.52 -1.16 -9.18
N GLY A 30 -19.76 -1.99 -8.48
CA GLY A 30 -18.51 -1.57 -7.83
C GLY A 30 -18.18 -2.22 -6.49
N CYS A 31 -18.97 -3.18 -5.98
CA CYS A 31 -18.51 -4.01 -4.85
C CYS A 31 -17.67 -5.16 -5.42
N SER A 32 -16.35 -4.95 -5.50
CA SER A 32 -15.40 -6.01 -5.80
C SER A 32 -15.64 -7.16 -4.83
N LYS A 33 -16.10 -8.31 -5.33
CA LYS A 33 -16.24 -9.53 -4.53
C LYS A 33 -14.83 -9.98 -4.16
N GLN A 34 -14.30 -9.47 -3.05
CA GLN A 34 -13.06 -9.98 -2.47
C GLN A 34 -13.25 -11.48 -2.25
N THR A 35 -12.39 -12.27 -2.87
CA THR A 35 -12.41 -13.73 -2.71
C THR A 35 -12.06 -14.08 -1.26
N GLY A 36 -12.55 -15.19 -0.71
CA GLY A 36 -12.28 -15.58 0.69
C GLY A 36 -10.78 -15.60 1.05
N LYS A 37 -9.92 -15.90 0.08
CA LYS A 37 -8.45 -15.86 0.21
C LYS A 37 -7.89 -14.44 0.41
N GLU A 38 -8.50 -13.45 -0.22
CA GLU A 38 -8.07 -12.05 -0.12
C GLU A 38 -8.45 -11.46 1.23
N VAL A 39 -9.66 -11.78 1.72
CA VAL A 39 -10.14 -11.37 3.05
C VAL A 39 -9.26 -11.97 4.16
N GLU A 40 -8.86 -13.23 4.02
CA GLU A 40 -7.96 -13.89 4.97
C GLU A 40 -6.55 -13.27 4.96
N ALA A 41 -6.00 -12.98 3.78
CA ALA A 41 -4.71 -12.30 3.64
C ALA A 41 -4.73 -10.88 4.21
N GLU A 42 -5.83 -10.14 4.02
CA GLU A 42 -6.02 -8.82 4.63
C GLU A 42 -6.09 -8.93 6.16
N ARG A 43 -6.78 -9.95 6.69
CA ARG A 43 -6.83 -10.23 8.13
C ARG A 43 -5.45 -10.58 8.70
N GLU A 44 -4.66 -11.39 7.99
CA GLU A 44 -3.26 -11.71 8.33
C GLU A 44 -2.42 -10.43 8.39
N ARG A 45 -2.46 -9.58 7.35
CA ARG A 45 -1.72 -8.30 7.30
C ARG A 45 -2.14 -7.34 8.41
N ALA A 46 -3.44 -7.20 8.65
CA ALA A 46 -3.95 -6.37 9.73
C ALA A 46 -3.50 -6.90 11.10
N SER A 47 -3.32 -8.22 11.26
CA SER A 47 -2.79 -8.81 12.50
C SER A 47 -1.31 -8.50 12.75
N LEU A 48 -0.53 -8.14 11.70
CA LEU A 48 0.87 -7.75 11.86
C LEU A 48 1.02 -6.40 12.55
N PHE A 49 0.01 -5.54 12.44
CA PHE A 49 -0.03 -4.22 13.07
C PHE A 49 -1.31 -4.07 13.90
N PRO A 50 -1.44 -4.80 15.03
CA PRO A 50 -2.66 -4.78 15.84
C PRO A 50 -2.99 -3.38 16.38
N PHE A 51 -2.00 -2.52 16.56
CA PHE A 51 -2.17 -1.11 16.95
C PHE A 51 -2.92 -0.28 15.90
N LEU A 52 -2.79 -0.60 14.61
CA LEU A 52 -3.48 0.13 13.53
C LEU A 52 -4.99 -0.14 13.50
N LYS A 53 -5.48 -1.20 14.17
CA LYS A 53 -6.91 -1.56 14.20
C LYS A 53 -7.78 -0.63 15.06
N SER A 54 -7.18 0.31 15.81
CA SER A 54 -7.92 1.23 16.68
C SER A 54 -8.63 2.38 15.92
N THR A 55 -8.45 2.49 14.60
CA THR A 55 -9.06 3.56 13.81
C THR A 55 -10.41 3.16 13.25
N ARG A 56 -11.43 3.25 14.12
CA ARG A 56 -12.84 3.25 13.71
C ARG A 56 -13.14 4.59 13.03
N HIS A 57 -12.60 4.86 11.83
CA HIS A 57 -13.09 5.86 10.86
C HIS A 57 -12.36 5.65 9.52
N ARG A 58 -13.10 5.20 8.52
CA ARG A 58 -12.68 5.04 7.12
C ARG A 58 -12.67 6.43 6.46
N SER A 59 -11.73 7.28 6.80
CA SER A 59 -11.61 8.60 6.18
C SER A 59 -10.73 8.54 4.94
N LYS A 60 -11.31 8.95 3.81
CA LYS A 60 -10.61 9.29 2.58
C LYS A 60 -9.58 10.37 2.91
N VAL A 61 -8.35 10.17 2.44
CA VAL A 61 -7.20 11.08 2.54
C VAL A 61 -6.66 11.24 3.97
N LEU A 62 -5.82 10.30 4.40
CA LEU A 62 -4.84 10.57 5.45
C LEU A 62 -3.56 11.02 4.75
N GLY A 63 -3.24 12.30 4.87
CA GLY A 63 -1.93 12.82 4.48
C GLY A 63 -0.84 12.21 5.35
N TRP A 64 0.34 12.09 4.73
CA TRP A 64 1.60 11.59 5.29
C TRP A 64 1.89 11.93 6.76
N PRO A 65 1.55 13.13 7.29
CA PRO A 65 1.84 13.42 8.68
C PRO A 65 1.12 12.49 9.63
N GLU A 66 -0.08 11.96 9.37
CA GLU A 66 -0.88 11.35 10.46
C GLU A 66 -0.68 9.84 10.66
N ALA A 67 -0.45 9.10 9.57
CA ALA A 67 -0.05 7.70 9.63
C ALA A 67 1.38 7.57 10.17
N VAL A 68 2.27 8.45 9.70
CA VAL A 68 3.60 8.59 10.29
C VAL A 68 3.46 9.14 11.70
N VAL A 69 2.62 10.13 12.05
CA VAL A 69 2.40 10.70 13.42
C VAL A 69 2.00 9.65 14.44
N ARG A 70 1.19 8.65 14.05
CA ARG A 70 0.94 7.47 14.90
C ARG A 70 2.15 6.54 15.02
N CYS A 71 3.00 6.47 14.00
CA CYS A 71 4.35 5.92 14.06
C CYS A 71 5.40 6.93 14.63
N HIS A 72 5.09 8.20 14.90
CA HIS A 72 6.04 9.31 15.14
C HIS A 72 6.36 9.49 16.61
N ALA A 73 5.66 8.72 17.47
CA ALA A 73 6.26 8.26 18.71
C ALA A 73 7.55 7.44 18.48
N MET A 74 7.92 7.14 17.22
CA MET A 74 9.15 6.46 16.81
C MET A 74 10.13 7.29 15.99
N LEU A 75 9.95 8.60 15.81
CA LEU A 75 10.89 9.40 15.01
C LEU A 75 12.38 9.30 15.40
N PRO A 76 12.79 9.10 16.66
CA PRO A 76 14.20 8.87 16.98
C PRO A 76 14.73 7.48 16.57
N LEU A 77 13.86 6.59 16.07
CA LEU A 77 14.15 5.15 15.87
C LEU A 77 13.89 4.66 14.45
N VAL A 78 13.42 5.53 13.54
CA VAL A 78 13.26 5.19 12.12
C VAL A 78 14.55 5.53 11.40
N LYS A 79 15.16 4.56 10.73
CA LYS A 79 16.41 4.72 9.99
C LYS A 79 16.18 4.54 8.50
N SER A 80 16.72 5.42 7.67
CA SER A 80 16.75 5.19 6.22
C SER A 80 17.68 4.02 5.94
N VAL A 81 17.17 3.01 5.25
CA VAL A 81 17.88 1.77 4.90
C VAL A 81 18.42 1.84 3.50
N CYS A 82 17.63 2.31 2.54
CA CYS A 82 18.09 2.43 1.18
C CYS A 82 17.20 3.36 0.36
N VAL A 83 17.84 4.02 -0.59
CA VAL A 83 17.17 4.68 -1.71
C VAL A 83 17.45 3.85 -2.94
N LYS A 84 16.41 3.46 -3.65
CA LYS A 84 16.55 2.63 -4.84
C LYS A 84 15.71 3.16 -5.99
N LYS A 85 16.36 3.33 -7.14
CA LYS A 85 15.70 3.47 -8.43
C LYS A 85 15.18 2.09 -8.88
N LEU A 86 13.87 1.96 -9.01
CA LEU A 86 13.24 0.71 -9.43
C LEU A 86 13.65 0.36 -10.86
N THR A 87 14.05 -0.89 -11.06
CA THR A 87 14.35 -1.43 -12.39
C THR A 87 13.12 -2.15 -12.96
N ALA A 88 13.12 -2.42 -14.27
CA ALA A 88 12.08 -3.23 -14.89
C ALA A 88 11.96 -4.63 -14.25
N THR A 89 13.05 -5.19 -13.74
CA THR A 89 13.02 -6.51 -13.07
C THR A 89 12.34 -6.47 -11.71
N ASP A 90 12.36 -5.32 -11.02
CA ASP A 90 11.71 -5.16 -9.73
C ASP A 90 10.18 -5.03 -9.89
N THR A 91 9.70 -4.44 -10.98
CA THR A 91 8.27 -4.15 -11.16
C THR A 91 7.54 -5.15 -12.06
N ARG A 92 8.23 -6.20 -12.52
CA ARG A 92 7.61 -7.29 -13.29
C ARG A 92 6.79 -8.19 -12.37
N SER A 93 5.48 -8.26 -12.63
CA SER A 93 4.51 -9.00 -11.82
C SER A 93 4.89 -10.48 -11.60
N HIS A 94 5.41 -11.16 -12.61
CA HIS A 94 5.82 -12.58 -12.54
C HIS A 94 7.08 -12.82 -11.70
N HIS A 95 7.91 -11.80 -11.46
CA HIS A 95 9.06 -11.92 -10.57
C HIS A 95 8.68 -11.73 -9.10
N ASN A 96 7.70 -10.84 -8.81
CA ASN A 96 7.22 -10.51 -7.48
C ASN A 96 8.34 -10.34 -6.43
N ARG A 97 9.36 -9.57 -6.83
CA ARG A 97 10.56 -9.36 -6.02
C ARG A 97 11.14 -7.97 -6.22
N LEU A 98 11.59 -7.37 -5.12
CA LEU A 98 12.47 -6.21 -5.12
C LEU A 98 13.87 -6.67 -4.72
N LEU A 99 14.85 -6.46 -5.59
CA LEU A 99 16.23 -6.90 -5.36
C LEU A 99 17.07 -5.75 -4.81
N PHE A 100 18.01 -6.00 -3.91
CA PHE A 100 19.06 -5.06 -3.52
C PHE A 100 20.39 -5.76 -3.64
N ARG A 101 21.37 -5.09 -4.23
CA ARG A 101 22.73 -5.62 -4.19
C ARG A 101 23.24 -5.49 -2.77
N ARG A 102 24.07 -6.45 -2.35
CA ARG A 102 24.64 -6.46 -1.01
C ARG A 102 25.31 -5.12 -0.71
N GLU A 103 26.09 -4.58 -1.63
CA GLU A 103 26.87 -3.35 -1.42
C GLU A 103 25.99 -2.14 -1.10
N ASP A 104 24.77 -2.10 -1.62
CA ASP A 104 23.84 -0.98 -1.46
C ASP A 104 23.14 -0.97 -0.08
N VAL A 105 23.06 -2.13 0.59
CA VAL A 105 22.21 -2.30 1.79
C VAL A 105 22.89 -3.08 2.92
N HIS A 106 24.12 -3.56 2.73
CA HIS A 106 24.79 -4.49 3.64
C HIS A 106 24.79 -3.95 5.07
N ASP A 107 25.39 -2.79 5.28
CA ASP A 107 25.55 -2.24 6.63
C ASP A 107 24.20 -1.85 7.24
N LEU A 108 23.24 -1.46 6.40
CA LEU A 108 21.93 -0.95 6.81
C LEU A 108 20.92 -2.08 7.14
N VAL A 109 21.07 -3.24 6.51
CA VAL A 109 20.28 -4.45 6.80
C VAL A 109 20.96 -5.30 7.87
N PHE A 110 22.29 -5.45 7.85
CA PHE A 110 22.99 -6.30 8.81
C PHE A 110 23.10 -5.69 10.21
N GLU A 111 23.30 -4.38 10.35
CA GLU A 111 23.30 -3.73 11.67
C GLU A 111 21.92 -3.80 12.33
N GLU A 112 20.86 -3.72 11.52
CA GLU A 112 19.50 -3.74 12.04
C GLU A 112 19.01 -5.14 12.39
N LEU A 113 19.46 -6.19 11.72
CA LEU A 113 19.05 -7.56 12.03
C LEU A 113 19.68 -8.05 13.35
N LYS A 114 18.94 -8.83 14.14
CA LYS A 114 19.50 -9.61 15.26
C LYS A 114 20.07 -10.92 14.74
N GLU A 115 20.98 -11.55 15.48
CA GLU A 115 21.55 -12.87 15.15
C GLU A 115 20.53 -13.93 14.66
N PRO A 116 19.41 -14.20 15.35
CA PRO A 116 18.41 -15.16 14.84
C PRO A 116 17.76 -14.69 13.53
N GLU A 117 17.56 -13.39 13.36
CA GLU A 117 16.99 -12.82 12.13
C GLU A 117 17.99 -12.94 10.96
N ARG A 118 19.27 -12.67 11.21
CA ARG A 118 20.36 -12.87 10.23
C ARG A 118 20.40 -14.31 9.75
N ARG A 119 20.30 -15.28 10.68
CA ARG A 119 20.26 -16.70 10.34
C ARG A 119 19.10 -17.03 9.41
N MET A 120 17.89 -16.56 9.72
CA MET A 120 16.71 -16.79 8.87
C MET A 120 16.82 -16.14 7.49
N VAL A 121 17.46 -14.96 7.40
CA VAL A 121 17.65 -14.25 6.12
C VAL A 121 18.70 -14.95 5.26
N CYS A 122 19.77 -15.46 5.86
CA CYS A 122 20.90 -16.06 5.15
C CYS A 122 20.79 -17.59 4.95
N GLU A 123 19.78 -18.23 5.53
CA GLU A 123 19.55 -19.67 5.37
C GLU A 123 19.19 -20.01 3.92
N GLU A 124 20.07 -20.76 3.26
CA GLU A 124 19.86 -21.21 1.88
C GLU A 124 18.67 -22.18 1.81
N GLY A 125 17.74 -21.93 0.89
CA GLY A 125 16.47 -22.67 0.82
C GLY A 125 15.48 -22.35 1.95
N GLY A 126 15.84 -21.47 2.88
CA GLY A 126 14.99 -21.04 3.99
C GLY A 126 13.77 -20.22 3.56
N LYS A 127 12.83 -20.05 4.49
CA LYS A 127 11.61 -19.26 4.23
C LYS A 127 11.88 -17.75 4.19
N GLY A 128 13.02 -17.30 4.71
CA GLY A 128 13.35 -15.88 4.91
C GLY A 128 12.67 -15.28 6.14
N LEU A 129 12.97 -14.02 6.43
CA LEU A 129 12.38 -13.26 7.53
C LEU A 129 11.11 -12.53 7.06
N LEU A 130 9.98 -12.76 7.73
CA LEU A 130 8.79 -11.93 7.54
C LEU A 130 9.03 -10.53 8.12
N VAL A 131 8.92 -9.51 7.28
CA VAL A 131 9.07 -8.09 7.65
C VAL A 131 7.75 -7.36 7.37
N PRO A 132 6.94 -7.09 8.41
CA PRO A 132 5.77 -6.23 8.27
C PRO A 132 6.16 -4.88 7.68
N THR A 133 5.44 -4.45 6.65
CA THR A 133 5.77 -3.25 5.89
C THR A 133 4.56 -2.33 5.79
N LEU A 134 4.77 -1.03 5.90
CA LEU A 134 3.78 0.00 5.61
C LEU A 134 4.14 0.71 4.31
N ASP A 135 3.14 1.08 3.53
CA ASP A 135 3.33 2.02 2.42
C ASP A 135 3.05 3.48 2.84
N GLU A 136 3.23 4.41 1.91
CA GLU A 136 2.94 5.84 2.06
C GLU A 136 1.52 6.13 2.55
N ALA A 137 0.53 5.32 2.16
CA ALA A 137 -0.85 5.45 2.61
C ALA A 137 -1.12 4.78 3.98
N GLY A 138 -0.10 4.20 4.62
CA GLY A 138 -0.20 3.47 5.87
C GLY A 138 -0.83 2.08 5.73
N ARG A 139 -0.96 1.54 4.51
CA ARG A 139 -1.52 0.20 4.29
C ARG A 139 -0.49 -0.87 4.69
N PRO A 140 -0.92 -1.93 5.40
CA PRO A 140 -0.03 -3.00 5.83
C PRO A 140 0.23 -4.04 4.73
N TRP A 141 1.47 -4.48 4.64
CA TRP A 141 1.97 -5.47 3.69
C TRP A 141 2.85 -6.50 4.40
N ALA A 142 2.81 -7.76 3.93
CA ALA A 142 3.62 -8.85 4.47
C ALA A 142 4.76 -9.19 3.50
N LEU A 143 5.91 -8.54 3.65
CA LEU A 143 7.09 -8.83 2.83
C LEU A 143 7.97 -9.88 3.49
N VAL A 144 8.73 -10.61 2.68
CA VAL A 144 9.73 -11.57 3.16
C VAL A 144 11.10 -11.14 2.66
N LEU A 145 12.02 -10.90 3.59
CA LEU A 145 13.42 -10.60 3.34
C LEU A 145 14.24 -11.90 3.31
N ILE A 146 14.98 -12.11 2.22
CA ILE A 146 15.88 -13.25 2.05
C ILE A 146 17.17 -12.80 1.35
N TYR A 147 18.29 -13.43 1.68
CA TYR A 147 19.55 -13.28 0.97
C TYR A 147 19.72 -14.44 -0.02
N TRP A 148 19.99 -14.10 -1.27
CA TRP A 148 20.34 -15.06 -2.32
C TRP A 148 21.84 -15.03 -2.54
N SER A 149 22.51 -16.09 -2.08
CA SER A 149 23.96 -16.28 -2.22
C SER A 149 24.39 -16.35 -3.69
N SER A 150 23.56 -16.93 -4.57
CA SER A 150 23.85 -17.14 -5.99
C SER A 150 24.16 -15.87 -6.77
N ASN A 151 23.61 -14.73 -6.36
CA ASN A 151 23.87 -13.42 -6.97
C ASN A 151 24.18 -12.33 -5.94
N GLY A 152 24.57 -12.72 -4.72
CA GLY A 152 24.94 -11.81 -3.64
C GLY A 152 23.91 -10.73 -3.34
N SER A 153 22.61 -11.05 -3.42
CA SER A 153 21.56 -10.03 -3.36
C SER A 153 20.54 -10.28 -2.26
N TYR A 154 20.09 -9.20 -1.64
CA TYR A 154 18.91 -9.21 -0.79
C TYR A 154 17.64 -9.09 -1.62
N VAL A 155 16.57 -9.75 -1.18
CA VAL A 155 15.32 -9.79 -1.91
C VAL A 155 14.15 -9.62 -0.95
N LEU A 156 13.25 -8.68 -1.28
CA LEU A 156 11.91 -8.58 -0.70
C LEU A 156 10.89 -9.22 -1.63
N LYS A 157 10.15 -10.22 -1.13
CA LYS A 157 9.12 -10.97 -1.89
C LYS A 157 7.80 -11.07 -1.12
N LYS A 158 6.92 -11.99 -1.54
CA LYS A 158 5.56 -12.27 -1.02
C LYS A 158 4.54 -11.24 -1.50
N ASP A 159 4.48 -10.06 -0.88
CA ASP A 159 3.48 -9.03 -1.21
C ASP A 159 4.02 -7.88 -2.07
N TRP A 160 5.26 -7.97 -2.56
CA TRP A 160 5.93 -6.87 -3.25
C TRP A 160 5.16 -6.35 -4.47
N SER A 161 4.77 -7.21 -5.43
CA SER A 161 4.02 -6.76 -6.62
C SER A 161 2.73 -6.04 -6.23
N LYS A 162 2.00 -6.57 -5.24
CA LYS A 162 0.73 -5.96 -4.79
C LYS A 162 0.95 -4.59 -4.15
N LEU A 163 2.03 -4.44 -3.37
CA LEU A 163 2.46 -3.17 -2.80
C LEU A 163 2.81 -2.19 -3.94
N ALA A 164 3.64 -2.62 -4.89
CA ALA A 164 4.06 -1.81 -6.03
C ALA A 164 2.85 -1.33 -6.85
N ASP A 165 1.95 -2.24 -7.22
CA ASP A 165 0.73 -1.94 -7.98
C ASP A 165 -0.17 -0.94 -7.23
N SER A 166 -0.38 -1.14 -5.93
CA SER A 166 -1.24 -0.29 -5.10
C SER A 166 -0.71 1.13 -4.89
N ASN A 167 0.60 1.32 -5.07
CA ASN A 167 1.29 2.60 -4.95
C ASN A 167 1.72 3.18 -6.31
N GLY A 168 1.34 2.55 -7.42
CA GLY A 168 1.69 2.99 -8.77
C GLY A 168 3.20 2.98 -9.05
N PHE A 169 3.94 2.08 -8.39
CA PHE A 169 5.37 1.91 -8.59
C PHE A 169 5.64 1.19 -9.90
N HIS A 170 6.50 1.78 -10.71
CA HIS A 170 6.96 1.26 -11.99
C HIS A 170 8.46 1.56 -12.15
N ALA A 171 9.07 1.00 -13.18
CA ALA A 171 10.49 1.22 -13.45
C ALA A 171 10.81 2.72 -13.53
N HIS A 172 12.03 3.08 -13.11
CA HIS A 172 12.58 4.43 -13.08
C HIS A 172 12.06 5.36 -11.98
N ILE A 173 11.14 4.91 -11.12
CA ILE A 173 10.79 5.63 -9.90
C ILE A 173 11.82 5.36 -8.81
N ASP A 174 12.18 6.40 -8.07
CA ASP A 174 12.95 6.28 -6.84
C ASP A 174 12.02 5.98 -5.66
N ILE A 175 12.35 4.94 -4.90
CA ILE A 175 11.72 4.63 -3.62
C ILE A 175 12.73 4.78 -2.49
N GLU A 176 12.23 5.00 -1.30
CA GLU A 176 13.03 4.98 -0.08
C GLU A 176 12.42 4.02 0.92
N ILE A 177 13.29 3.24 1.56
CA ILE A 177 12.91 2.26 2.56
C ILE A 177 13.47 2.70 3.89
N PHE A 178 12.61 2.71 4.89
CA PHE A 178 12.99 2.94 6.27
C PHE A 178 12.79 1.67 7.08
N SER A 179 13.66 1.45 8.07
CA SER A 179 13.51 0.41 9.07
C SER A 179 13.16 0.98 10.43
N PHE A 180 12.44 0.17 11.20
CA PHE A 180 12.22 0.42 12.60
C PHE A 180 11.93 -0.88 13.35
N ARG A 181 12.08 -0.88 14.67
CA ARG A 181 11.65 -1.99 15.53
C ARG A 181 10.39 -1.67 16.28
N GLN A 182 9.36 -2.50 16.13
CA GLN A 182 8.11 -2.37 16.88
C GLN A 182 8.40 -2.47 18.39
N ARG A 183 8.01 -1.46 19.16
CA ARG A 183 8.34 -1.35 20.60
C ARG A 183 7.88 -2.55 21.44
N THR A 184 6.71 -3.11 21.15
CA THR A 184 6.10 -4.18 21.94
C THR A 184 6.64 -5.56 21.63
N SER A 185 6.84 -5.90 20.36
CA SER A 185 7.31 -7.23 19.94
C SER A 185 8.80 -7.29 19.65
N GLY A 186 9.46 -6.14 19.51
CA GLY A 186 10.84 -6.02 19.06
C GLY A 186 11.07 -6.41 17.60
N ARG A 187 10.02 -6.72 16.83
CA ARG A 187 10.10 -7.15 15.43
C ARG A 187 10.59 -6.02 14.53
N LEU A 188 11.44 -6.36 13.56
CA LEU A 188 11.82 -5.47 12.46
C LEU A 188 10.61 -5.20 11.55
N CYS A 189 10.41 -3.94 11.18
CA CYS A 189 9.37 -3.49 10.27
C CYS A 189 9.95 -2.48 9.27
N PHE A 190 9.31 -2.39 8.10
CA PHE A 190 9.69 -1.42 7.07
C PHE A 190 8.59 -0.40 6.78
N VAL A 191 9.02 0.74 6.27
CA VAL A 191 8.16 1.69 5.56
C VAL A 191 8.75 1.86 4.17
N ILE A 192 7.95 1.72 3.12
CA ILE A 192 8.37 1.92 1.73
C ILE A 192 7.55 3.05 1.13
N ILE A 193 8.25 4.04 0.60
CA ILE A 193 7.63 5.24 0.04
C ILE A 193 8.17 5.56 -1.34
N ARG A 194 7.40 6.30 -2.14
CA ARG A 194 7.97 7.00 -3.30
C ARG A 194 8.83 8.14 -2.78
N ARG A 195 10.05 8.26 -3.30
CA ARG A 195 10.89 9.43 -3.06
C ARG A 195 10.48 10.52 -4.05
N SER A 196 10.07 11.68 -3.55
CA SER A 196 9.86 12.83 -4.43
C SER A 196 11.21 13.26 -5.03
N PRO A 197 11.27 13.62 -6.32
CA PRO A 197 12.47 14.23 -6.86
C PRO A 197 12.78 15.46 -6.02
N ALA A 198 14.04 15.61 -5.60
CA ALA A 198 14.48 16.83 -4.93
C ALA A 198 14.12 17.98 -5.87
N THR A 199 13.18 18.84 -5.48
CA THR A 199 12.89 20.08 -6.18
C THR A 199 14.15 20.92 -6.12
N GLY A 200 15.00 20.75 -7.13
CA GLY A 200 16.03 21.72 -7.45
C GLY A 200 15.29 22.99 -7.84
N HIS A 201 15.20 23.93 -6.91
CA HIS A 201 14.95 25.31 -7.27
C HIS A 201 16.12 25.73 -8.15
N ALA A 202 15.85 25.81 -9.46
CA ALA A 202 16.68 26.51 -10.43
C ALA A 202 16.60 28.01 -10.21
#